data_AF-A0A8T4F0I0-F1
#
_entry.id   AF-A0A8T4F0I0-F1
#
_cell.length_a   1.000
_cell.length_b   1.000
_cell.length_c   1.000
_cell.angle_alpha   90.00
_cell.angle_beta   90.00
_cell.angle_gamma   90.00
#
_symmetry.space_group_name_H-M   'P 1'
#
loop_
_entity.id
_entity.type
_entity.pdbx_description
1 polymer ?
#
loop_
_entity_poly.entity_id
_entity_poly.type
_entity_poly.pdbx_seq_one_letter_code
_entity_poly.pdbx_strand_id
1 'polypeptide(L)'
;MTAIDSGRTIGHARRLAEAGDLDHAAAILAELAADASAPEQAEAALGLSAVVERMAQHLLAEGQPGQAADTLLRALSIAQVADTGRLRVLLGLAHLDMACAEFTEAVREGPDADTGALAIELLARTLPLRGRDADAEAAWDYGLSHPDEVLAEQVRLRIERD
;
A
#
# COMPACT_ATOMS: atom_id res chain seq x y z
N MET A 1 -30.82 12.05 11.61
CA MET A 1 -29.89 13.18 11.39
C MET A 1 -30.59 14.26 10.57
N THR A 2 -30.45 15.54 10.86
CA THR A 2 -30.87 16.64 9.96
C THR A 2 -29.63 17.22 9.26
N ALA A 3 -29.78 17.94 8.13
CA ALA A 3 -28.65 18.53 7.39
C ALA A 3 -27.73 19.43 8.27
N ILE A 4 -28.31 20.15 9.23
CA ILE A 4 -27.57 20.99 10.18
C ILE A 4 -26.69 20.15 11.13
N ASP A 5 -27.11 18.92 11.43
CA ASP A 5 -26.41 17.98 12.30
C ASP A 5 -25.26 17.30 11.55
N SER A 6 -25.48 16.88 10.30
CA SER A 6 -24.46 16.32 9.41
C SER A 6 -23.30 17.29 9.12
N GLY A 7 -23.60 18.57 8.84
CA GLY A 7 -22.56 19.58 8.62
C GLY A 7 -21.68 19.83 9.85
N ARG A 8 -22.25 19.76 11.07
CA ARG A 8 -21.48 19.84 12.32
C ARG A 8 -20.58 18.61 12.49
N THR A 9 -21.05 17.44 12.09
CA THR A 9 -20.33 16.16 12.14
C THR A 9 -19.13 16.14 11.19
N ILE A 10 -19.27 16.63 9.94
CA ILE A 10 -18.12 16.79 9.02
C ILE A 10 -17.09 17.76 9.58
N GLY A 11 -17.54 18.91 10.11
CA GLY A 11 -16.65 19.86 10.76
C GLY A 11 -15.90 19.27 11.96
N HIS A 12 -16.51 18.32 12.69
CA HIS A 12 -15.84 17.58 13.76
C HIS A 12 -14.80 16.61 13.21
N ALA A 13 -15.14 15.81 12.21
CA ALA A 13 -14.18 14.89 11.57
C ALA A 13 -12.94 15.63 11.03
N ARG A 14 -13.13 16.82 10.43
CA ARG A 14 -12.01 17.66 9.97
C ARG A 14 -11.08 18.05 11.12
N ARG A 15 -11.62 18.49 12.26
CA ARG A 15 -10.81 18.85 13.44
C ARG A 15 -10.04 17.66 14.01
N LEU A 16 -10.64 16.47 14.01
CA LEU A 16 -9.97 15.23 14.41
C LEU A 16 -8.78 14.95 13.48
N ALA A 17 -8.98 15.05 12.16
CA ALA A 17 -7.91 14.85 11.18
C ALA A 17 -6.77 15.89 11.30
N GLU A 18 -7.10 17.15 11.57
CA GLU A 18 -6.14 18.21 11.86
C GLU A 18 -5.34 17.94 13.14
N ALA A 19 -5.98 17.39 14.17
CA ALA A 19 -5.35 16.96 15.42
C ALA A 19 -4.55 15.65 15.29
N GLY A 20 -4.61 14.97 14.15
CA GLY A 20 -3.93 13.70 13.89
C GLY A 20 -4.71 12.45 14.28
N ASP A 21 -5.95 12.59 14.78
CA ASP A 21 -6.84 11.46 15.06
C ASP A 21 -7.54 11.01 13.77
N LEU A 22 -6.75 10.41 12.89
CA LEU A 22 -7.18 10.02 11.55
C LEU A 22 -8.17 8.86 11.58
N ASP A 23 -8.06 7.94 12.54
CA ASP A 23 -8.96 6.79 12.66
C ASP A 23 -10.39 7.23 12.97
N HIS A 24 -10.58 8.08 13.98
CA HIS A 24 -11.92 8.58 14.30
C HIS A 24 -12.47 9.50 13.21
N ALA A 25 -11.62 10.32 12.59
CA ALA A 25 -12.03 11.13 11.45
C ALA A 25 -12.54 10.27 10.28
N ALA A 26 -11.79 9.21 9.92
CA ALA A 26 -12.17 8.29 8.86
C ALA A 26 -13.48 7.55 9.17
N ALA A 27 -13.67 7.09 10.40
CA ALA A 27 -14.89 6.39 10.80
C ALA A 27 -16.15 7.26 10.62
N ILE A 28 -16.10 8.52 11.06
CA ILE A 28 -17.21 9.47 10.90
C ILE A 28 -17.49 9.75 9.41
N LEU A 29 -16.43 9.99 8.64
CA LEU A 29 -16.56 10.32 7.21
C LEU A 29 -17.06 9.12 6.40
N ALA A 30 -16.65 7.90 6.75
CA ALA A 30 -17.11 6.67 6.12
C ALA A 30 -18.61 6.44 6.32
N GLU A 31 -19.12 6.64 7.55
CA GLU A 31 -20.55 6.52 7.84
C GLU A 31 -21.38 7.50 7.00
N LEU A 32 -20.97 8.77 6.95
CA LEU A 32 -21.65 9.80 6.16
C LEU A 32 -21.51 9.57 4.65
N ALA A 33 -20.36 9.10 4.18
CA ALA A 33 -20.12 8.83 2.76
C ALA A 33 -20.91 7.61 2.26
N ALA A 34 -21.26 6.66 3.13
CA ALA A 34 -22.04 5.48 2.78
C ALA A 34 -23.55 5.78 2.66
N ASP A 35 -24.04 6.85 3.27
CA ASP A 35 -25.43 7.28 3.12
C ASP A 35 -25.61 8.08 1.82
N ALA A 36 -25.92 7.37 0.73
CA ALA A 36 -26.20 7.95 -0.59
C ALA A 36 -27.36 8.97 -0.61
N SER A 37 -28.19 9.02 0.43
CA SER A 37 -29.31 9.95 0.54
C SER A 37 -28.94 11.26 1.26
N ALA A 38 -27.78 11.30 1.92
CA ALA A 38 -27.34 12.47 2.67
C ALA A 38 -26.87 13.60 1.72
N PRO A 39 -27.34 14.86 1.91
CA PRO A 39 -26.86 15.99 1.11
C PRO A 39 -25.35 16.20 1.19
N GLU A 40 -24.75 15.87 2.33
CA GLU A 40 -23.33 16.05 2.61
C GLU A 40 -22.47 14.85 2.19
N GLN A 41 -23.07 13.80 1.61
CA GLN A 41 -22.41 12.55 1.22
C GLN A 41 -21.15 12.80 0.37
N ALA A 42 -21.25 13.67 -0.64
CA ALA A 42 -20.13 13.97 -1.53
C ALA A 42 -18.97 14.68 -0.80
N GLU A 43 -19.27 15.59 0.14
CA GLU A 43 -18.24 16.24 0.96
C GLU A 43 -17.59 15.23 1.90
N ALA A 44 -18.39 14.35 2.52
CA ALA A 44 -17.88 13.27 3.37
C ALA A 44 -16.98 12.30 2.59
N ALA A 45 -17.35 11.93 1.35
CA ALA A 45 -16.54 11.08 0.49
C ALA A 45 -15.19 11.70 0.13
N LEU A 46 -15.15 12.99 -0.18
CA LEU A 46 -13.89 13.73 -0.40
C LEU A 46 -13.04 13.79 0.86
N GLY A 47 -13.66 14.10 2.01
CA GLY A 47 -12.97 14.11 3.30
C GLY A 47 -12.37 12.74 3.63
N LEU A 48 -13.15 11.67 3.43
CA LEU A 48 -12.70 10.30 3.69
C LEU A 48 -11.47 9.97 2.83
N SER A 49 -11.52 10.25 1.53
CA SER A 49 -10.40 9.96 0.63
C SER A 49 -9.12 10.68 1.05
N ALA A 50 -9.20 11.94 1.47
CA ALA A 50 -8.05 12.70 1.96
C ALA A 50 -7.48 12.13 3.27
N VAL A 51 -8.34 11.74 4.22
CA VAL A 51 -7.91 11.14 5.48
C VAL A 51 -7.25 9.78 5.25
N VAL A 52 -7.90 8.92 4.45
CA VAL A 52 -7.39 7.58 4.12
C VAL A 52 -6.09 7.63 3.34
N GLU A 53 -5.95 8.58 2.39
CA GLU A 53 -4.69 8.83 1.71
C GLU A 53 -3.56 9.11 2.70
N ARG A 54 -3.78 10.03 3.65
CA ARG A 54 -2.78 10.39 4.66
C ARG A 54 -2.44 9.21 5.57
N MET A 55 -3.44 8.44 6.00
CA MET A 55 -3.23 7.21 6.78
C MET A 55 -2.37 6.21 6.02
N ALA A 56 -2.73 5.92 4.77
CA ALA A 56 -2.00 4.96 3.95
C ALA A 56 -0.55 5.41 3.70
N GLN A 57 -0.32 6.67 3.38
CA GLN A 57 1.03 7.22 3.21
C GLN A 57 1.87 7.09 4.48
N HIS A 58 1.28 7.38 5.65
CA HIS A 58 1.97 7.22 6.93
C HIS A 58 2.31 5.75 7.22
N LEU A 59 1.33 4.84 7.08
CA LEU A 59 1.54 3.41 7.28
C LEU A 59 2.60 2.85 6.33
N LEU A 60 2.62 3.28 5.07
CA LEU A 60 3.67 2.88 4.12
C LEU A 60 5.05 3.40 4.53
N ALA A 61 5.15 4.65 5.01
CA ALA A 61 6.41 5.21 5.50
C ALA A 61 6.94 4.46 6.74
N GLU A 62 6.05 3.96 7.59
CA GLU A 62 6.40 3.14 8.77
C GLU A 62 6.62 1.65 8.43
N GLY A 63 6.59 1.26 7.16
CA GLY A 63 6.78 -0.13 6.74
C GLY A 63 5.63 -1.06 7.15
N GLN A 64 4.41 -0.54 7.23
CA GLN A 64 3.18 -1.28 7.58
C GLN A 64 2.24 -1.44 6.38
N PRO A 65 2.67 -2.04 5.26
CA PRO A 65 1.89 -2.07 4.02
C PRO A 65 0.60 -2.89 4.13
N GLY A 66 0.56 -3.94 4.98
CA GLY A 66 -0.67 -4.70 5.22
C GLY A 66 -1.78 -3.84 5.84
N GLN A 67 -1.44 -3.03 6.85
CA GLN A 67 -2.40 -2.12 7.48
C GLN A 67 -2.84 -1.01 6.52
N ALA A 68 -1.92 -0.52 5.67
CA ALA A 68 -2.24 0.44 4.62
C ALA A 68 -3.25 -0.17 3.63
N ALA A 69 -3.01 -1.39 3.17
CA ALA A 69 -3.90 -2.09 2.25
C ALA A 69 -5.30 -2.31 2.85
N ASP A 70 -5.39 -2.76 4.09
CA ASP A 70 -6.66 -2.94 4.80
C ASP A 70 -7.46 -1.63 4.92
N THR A 71 -6.78 -0.53 5.24
CA THR A 71 -7.38 0.79 5.35
C THR A 71 -7.93 1.26 4.00
N LEU A 72 -7.15 1.09 2.93
CA LEU A 72 -7.54 1.46 1.57
C LEU A 72 -8.70 0.60 1.05
N LEU A 73 -8.69 -0.71 1.31
CA LEU A 73 -9.76 -1.62 0.90
C LEU A 73 -11.09 -1.28 1.58
N ARG A 74 -11.08 -0.96 2.88
CA ARG A 74 -12.27 -0.49 3.59
C ARG A 74 -12.85 0.77 2.94
N ALA A 75 -12.02 1.77 2.64
CA ALA A 75 -12.49 2.98 1.97
C ALA A 75 -13.03 2.71 0.54
N LEU A 76 -12.31 1.88 -0.24
CA LEU A 76 -12.68 1.50 -1.60
C LEU A 76 -13.96 0.66 -1.68
N SER A 77 -14.41 0.05 -0.58
CA SER A 77 -15.70 -0.65 -0.51
C SER A 77 -16.90 0.30 -0.44
N ILE A 78 -16.69 1.58 -0.14
CA ILE A 78 -17.75 2.58 -0.13
C ILE A 78 -17.99 3.04 -1.57
N ALA A 79 -19.18 2.75 -2.09
CA ALA A 79 -19.50 2.91 -3.51
C ALA A 79 -19.29 4.33 -4.06
N GLN A 80 -19.42 5.35 -3.20
CA GLN A 80 -19.30 6.75 -3.56
C GLN A 80 -17.99 7.40 -3.09
N VAL A 81 -16.99 6.62 -2.65
CA VAL A 81 -15.69 7.17 -2.26
C VAL A 81 -15.07 7.99 -3.40
N ALA A 82 -14.52 9.16 -3.08
CA ALA A 82 -13.89 10.03 -4.06
C ALA A 82 -12.47 9.56 -4.41
N ASP A 83 -11.89 10.09 -5.49
CA ASP A 83 -10.49 9.86 -5.86
C ASP A 83 -10.06 8.37 -5.92
N THR A 84 -10.98 7.49 -6.34
CA THR A 84 -10.78 6.04 -6.39
C THR A 84 -9.48 5.64 -7.10
N GLY A 85 -9.11 6.36 -8.16
CA GLY A 85 -7.87 6.11 -8.90
C GLY A 85 -6.61 6.29 -8.04
N ARG A 86 -6.55 7.36 -7.24
CA ARG A 86 -5.43 7.62 -6.32
C ARG A 86 -5.37 6.57 -5.21
N LEU A 87 -6.51 6.24 -4.60
CA LEU A 87 -6.56 5.21 -3.56
C LEU A 87 -6.12 3.83 -4.09
N ARG A 88 -6.50 3.48 -5.33
CA ARG A 88 -6.05 2.24 -5.97
C ARG A 88 -4.54 2.23 -6.26
N VAL A 89 -3.95 3.37 -6.62
CA VAL A 89 -2.49 3.47 -6.77
C VAL A 89 -1.78 3.21 -5.44
N LEU A 90 -2.24 3.84 -4.34
CA LEU A 90 -1.68 3.59 -3.01
C LEU A 90 -1.83 2.12 -2.60
N LEU A 91 -2.97 1.48 -2.94
CA LEU A 91 -3.19 0.07 -2.67
C LEU A 91 -2.20 -0.81 -3.45
N GLY A 92 -1.95 -0.45 -4.72
CA GLY A 92 -0.91 -1.09 -5.53
C GLY A 92 0.47 -0.97 -4.89
N LEU A 93 0.86 0.23 -4.41
CA LEU A 93 2.13 0.42 -3.71
C LEU A 93 2.24 -0.42 -2.44
N ALA A 94 1.16 -0.52 -1.66
CA ALA A 94 1.10 -1.40 -0.49
C ALA A 94 1.31 -2.87 -0.87
N HIS A 95 0.67 -3.33 -1.96
CA HIS A 95 0.89 -4.70 -2.46
C HIS A 95 2.30 -4.95 -2.97
N LEU A 96 2.95 -3.98 -3.61
CA LEU A 96 4.35 -4.11 -3.99
C LEU A 96 5.26 -4.25 -2.77
N ASP A 97 5.04 -3.46 -1.72
CA ASP A 97 5.81 -3.57 -0.47
C ASP A 97 5.61 -4.92 0.23
N MET A 98 4.38 -5.43 0.26
CA MET A 98 4.10 -6.79 0.77
C MET A 98 4.77 -7.87 -0.08
N ALA A 99 4.69 -7.77 -1.41
CA ALA A 99 5.35 -8.72 -2.30
C ALA A 99 6.87 -8.74 -2.09
N CYS A 100 7.51 -7.58 -1.98
CA CYS A 100 8.94 -7.48 -1.65
C CYS A 100 9.28 -8.16 -0.31
N ALA A 101 8.43 -8.02 0.71
CA ALA A 101 8.63 -8.69 1.99
C ALA A 101 8.59 -10.21 1.82
N GLU A 102 7.56 -10.75 1.17
CA GLU A 102 7.43 -12.20 0.92
C GLU A 102 8.59 -12.76 0.08
N PHE A 103 9.04 -12.04 -0.96
CA PHE A 103 10.20 -12.47 -1.75
C PHE A 103 11.49 -12.45 -0.92
N THR A 104 11.67 -11.45 -0.06
CA THR A 104 12.82 -11.39 0.86
C THR A 104 12.82 -12.60 1.80
N GLU A 105 11.66 -12.95 2.34
CA GLU A 105 11.50 -14.13 3.20
C GLU A 105 11.77 -15.43 2.44
N ALA A 106 11.27 -15.56 1.21
CA ALA A 106 11.58 -16.69 0.35
C ALA A 106 13.09 -16.81 0.10
N VAL A 107 13.82 -15.71 -0.17
CA VAL A 107 15.28 -15.74 -0.30
C VAL A 107 15.95 -16.21 0.99
N ARG A 108 15.47 -15.74 2.15
CA ARG A 108 16.02 -16.07 3.48
C ARG A 108 15.79 -17.53 3.87
N GLU A 109 14.67 -18.13 3.47
CA GLU A 109 14.37 -19.54 3.71
C GLU A 109 15.29 -20.49 2.93
N GLY A 110 15.97 -19.99 1.88
CA GLY A 110 16.89 -20.78 1.06
C GLY A 110 16.19 -21.95 0.36
N PRO A 111 15.16 -21.70 -0.48
CA PRO A 111 14.47 -22.72 -1.25
C PRO A 111 15.43 -23.32 -2.30
N ASP A 112 14.92 -24.25 -3.11
CA ASP A 112 15.69 -24.76 -4.23
C ASP A 112 16.16 -23.64 -5.18
N ALA A 113 17.22 -23.91 -5.93
CA ALA A 113 17.91 -22.93 -6.76
C ALA A 113 16.99 -22.18 -7.76
N ASP A 114 15.98 -22.84 -8.33
CA ASP A 114 15.07 -22.19 -9.28
C ASP A 114 14.12 -21.23 -8.57
N THR A 115 13.49 -21.69 -7.49
CA THR A 115 12.63 -20.84 -6.65
C THR A 115 13.40 -19.66 -6.05
N GLY A 116 14.62 -19.88 -5.56
CA GLY A 116 15.49 -18.83 -5.01
C GLY A 116 15.87 -17.79 -6.07
N ALA A 117 16.27 -18.23 -7.27
CA ALA A 117 16.59 -17.34 -8.37
C ALA A 117 15.37 -16.53 -8.85
N LEU A 118 14.18 -17.13 -8.88
CA LEU A 118 12.94 -16.42 -9.17
C LEU A 118 12.59 -15.38 -8.09
N ALA A 119 12.77 -15.70 -6.81
CA ALA A 119 12.53 -14.77 -5.72
C ALA A 119 13.47 -13.55 -5.79
N ILE A 120 14.76 -13.78 -6.07
CA ILE A 120 15.75 -12.72 -6.30
C ILE A 120 15.35 -11.85 -7.48
N GLU A 121 14.97 -12.47 -8.61
CA GLU A 121 14.52 -11.76 -9.80
C GLU A 121 13.33 -10.85 -9.51
N LEU A 122 12.28 -11.41 -8.90
CA LEU A 122 11.06 -10.67 -8.61
C LEU A 122 11.33 -9.53 -7.62
N LEU A 123 12.14 -9.76 -6.60
CA LEU A 123 12.54 -8.74 -5.64
C LEU A 123 13.29 -7.59 -6.34
N ALA A 124 14.33 -7.92 -7.11
CA ALA A 124 15.16 -6.94 -7.77
C ALA A 124 14.42 -6.15 -8.87
N ARG A 125 13.42 -6.75 -9.53
CA ARG A 125 12.56 -6.04 -10.50
C ARG A 125 11.43 -5.23 -9.86
N THR A 126 11.02 -5.58 -8.64
CA THR A 126 9.91 -4.88 -7.94
C THR A 126 10.40 -3.68 -7.14
N LEU A 127 11.57 -3.77 -6.50
CA LEU A 127 12.15 -2.70 -5.67
C LEU A 127 12.30 -1.33 -6.38
N PRO A 128 12.71 -1.24 -7.66
CA PRO A 128 12.79 0.03 -8.38
C PRO A 128 11.45 0.75 -8.52
N LEU A 129 10.33 -0.01 -8.58
CA LEU A 129 8.98 0.58 -8.62
C LEU A 129 8.63 1.32 -7.32
N ARG A 130 9.41 1.09 -6.25
CA ARG A 130 9.31 1.78 -4.95
C ARG A 130 10.43 2.81 -4.74
N GLY A 131 11.25 3.08 -5.76
CA GLY A 131 12.42 3.97 -5.66
C GLY A 131 13.54 3.38 -4.80
N ARG A 132 13.61 2.05 -4.69
CA ARG A 132 14.59 1.31 -3.88
C ARG A 132 15.67 0.68 -4.77
N ASP A 133 16.26 1.47 -5.66
CA ASP A 133 17.23 0.98 -6.66
C ASP A 133 18.46 0.32 -6.04
N ALA A 134 18.99 0.87 -4.93
CA ALA A 134 20.13 0.29 -4.23
C ALA A 134 19.83 -1.08 -3.62
N ASP A 135 18.60 -1.30 -3.13
CA ASP A 135 18.19 -2.61 -2.60
C ASP A 135 18.00 -3.62 -3.74
N ALA A 136 17.57 -3.16 -4.91
CA ALA A 136 17.45 -3.98 -6.11
C ALA A 136 18.83 -4.49 -6.58
N GLU A 137 19.82 -3.60 -6.62
CA GLU A 137 21.21 -3.95 -6.92
C GLU A 137 21.75 -4.96 -5.90
N ALA A 138 21.52 -4.74 -4.61
CA ALA A 138 21.93 -5.66 -3.56
C ALA A 138 21.30 -7.07 -3.70
N ALA A 139 20.04 -7.16 -4.12
CA ALA A 139 19.39 -8.44 -4.39
C ALA A 139 20.04 -9.19 -5.56
N TRP A 140 20.40 -8.48 -6.64
CA TRP A 140 21.15 -9.07 -7.75
C TRP A 140 22.54 -9.54 -7.33
N ASP A 141 23.29 -8.69 -6.64
CA ASP A 141 24.64 -9.01 -6.16
C ASP A 141 24.65 -10.23 -5.24
N TYR A 142 23.65 -10.33 -4.35
CA TYR A 142 23.45 -11.49 -3.50
C TYR A 142 23.30 -12.78 -4.31
N GLY A 143 22.44 -12.76 -5.34
CA GLY A 143 22.21 -13.93 -6.19
C GLY A 143 23.42 -14.32 -7.04
N LEU A 144 24.08 -13.34 -7.66
CA LEU A 144 25.24 -13.55 -8.54
C LEU A 144 26.48 -14.06 -7.79
N SER A 145 26.62 -13.65 -6.53
CA SER A 145 27.74 -14.01 -5.66
C SER A 145 27.42 -15.18 -4.72
N HIS A 146 26.27 -15.84 -4.90
CA HIS A 146 25.82 -16.89 -4.01
C HIS A 146 26.76 -18.11 -4.04
N PRO A 147 27.08 -18.76 -2.90
CA PRO A 147 27.98 -19.91 -2.86
C PRO A 147 27.41 -21.16 -3.55
N ASP A 148 26.10 -21.23 -3.76
CA ASP A 148 25.46 -22.26 -4.59
C ASP A 148 25.61 -21.88 -6.07
N GLU A 149 26.48 -22.59 -6.78
CA GLU A 149 26.76 -22.37 -8.20
C GLU A 149 25.53 -22.54 -9.09
N VAL A 150 24.59 -23.42 -8.73
CA VAL A 150 23.37 -23.66 -9.51
C VAL A 150 22.45 -22.46 -9.39
N LEU A 151 22.26 -21.93 -8.18
CA LEU A 151 21.48 -20.72 -7.95
C LEU A 151 22.11 -19.52 -8.68
N ALA A 152 23.42 -19.32 -8.53
CA ALA A 152 24.12 -18.21 -9.16
C ALA A 152 23.99 -18.24 -10.69
N GLU A 153 24.07 -19.43 -11.30
CA GLU A 153 23.85 -19.59 -12.74
C GLU A 153 22.42 -19.28 -13.17
N GLN A 154 21.41 -19.72 -12.40
CA GLN A 154 20.01 -19.37 -12.67
C GLN A 154 19.77 -17.86 -12.59
N VAL A 155 20.40 -17.16 -11.65
CA VAL A 155 20.32 -15.70 -11.54
C VAL A 155 20.96 -15.02 -12.76
N ARG A 156 22.13 -15.48 -13.23
CA ARG A 156 22.77 -14.98 -14.47
C ARG A 156 21.85 -15.11 -15.69
N LEU A 157 21.22 -16.28 -15.86
CA LEU A 157 20.28 -16.50 -16.96
C LEU A 157 19.06 -15.58 -16.89
N ARG A 158 18.66 -15.11 -15.71
CA ARG A 158 17.47 -14.27 -15.51
C ARG A 158 17.75 -12.78 -15.70
N ILE A 159 18.94 -12.30 -15.31
CA ILE A 159 19.34 -10.90 -15.52
C ILE A 159 19.60 -10.59 -17.00
N GLU A 160 20.05 -11.56 -17.79
CA GLU A 160 20.28 -11.44 -19.24
C GLU A 160 18.99 -11.40 -20.10
N ARG A 161 17.81 -11.51 -19.48
CA ARG A 161 16.51 -11.53 -20.20
C ARG A 161 15.93 -10.15 -20.50
N ASP A 162 16.55 -9.09 -20.00
CA ASP A 162 16.20 -7.69 -20.27
C ASP A 162 17.00 -7.12 -21.45
#